data_AF-A0A4Y6RPL9-F1
#
_entry.id   AF-A0A4Y6RPL9-F1
#
_cell.length_a   1.000
_cell.length_b   1.000
_cell.length_c   1.000
_cell.angle_alpha   90.00
_cell.angle_beta   90.00
_cell.angle_gamma   90.00
#
_symmetry.space_group_name_H-M   'P 1'
#
loop_
_entity.id
_entity.type
_entity.pdbx_description
1 polymer ?
#
loop_
_entity_poly.entity_id
_entity_poly.type
_entity_poly.pdbx_seq_one_letter_code
_entity_poly.pdbx_strand_id
1 'polypeptide(L)'
;MSVTFKSTLVSTLALTLALSLSSTASADALTENFDEGLPAGWTVNNLSSPAGSTSWFQGNPTVFDAHQGAANSYLAANFNNGSSVSDISTWLILPTSTYRNGDTLSFFTRTEDMSFFPDNLEVRFSNVGGTDVGNSAGSVGTFSTLLLSVNPSLGLFGYPETWTQYSVTLSGLSNATTGALAFRYLVGDGGPNGNNSNFIGIDTVNITSAVPEPGTYMMLGMGLGMLGFLRMRKRKQQA
;
A
#
# COMPACT_ATOMS: atom_id res chain seq x y z
N MET A 1 14.32 -85.40 -7.96
CA MET A 1 14.54 -84.19 -8.77
C MET A 1 14.14 -82.98 -7.94
N SER A 2 15.13 -82.23 -7.46
CA SER A 2 14.95 -80.95 -6.78
C SER A 2 14.85 -79.84 -7.82
N VAL A 3 13.83 -78.98 -7.72
CA VAL A 3 13.94 -77.60 -8.21
C VAL A 3 13.18 -76.68 -7.24
N THR A 4 13.95 -75.88 -6.52
CA THR A 4 13.52 -74.75 -5.69
C THR A 4 13.66 -73.47 -6.51
N PHE A 5 12.67 -72.59 -6.54
CA PHE A 5 12.88 -71.17 -6.91
C PHE A 5 12.13 -70.21 -5.99
N LYS A 6 12.79 -69.09 -5.74
CA LYS A 6 12.67 -68.18 -4.59
C LYS A 6 11.53 -67.16 -4.72
N SER A 7 10.97 -66.79 -3.57
CA SER A 7 10.16 -65.59 -3.37
C SER A 7 10.94 -64.32 -3.70
N THR A 8 10.31 -63.37 -4.40
CA THR A 8 10.69 -61.95 -4.34
C THR A 8 9.43 -61.10 -4.12
N LEU A 9 9.21 -60.72 -2.86
CA LEU A 9 8.34 -59.63 -2.47
C LEU A 9 8.95 -58.32 -2.99
N VAL A 10 8.31 -57.70 -3.98
CA VAL A 10 8.61 -56.31 -4.37
C VAL A 10 7.81 -55.41 -3.42
N SER A 11 8.48 -54.93 -2.37
CA SER A 11 7.95 -53.92 -1.47
C SER A 11 8.05 -52.54 -2.14
N THR A 12 6.96 -52.03 -2.67
CA THR A 12 6.85 -50.63 -3.12
C THR A 12 6.51 -49.75 -1.93
N LEU A 13 7.52 -49.13 -1.33
CA LEU A 13 7.37 -48.07 -0.35
C LEU A 13 7.05 -46.76 -1.09
N ALA A 14 5.76 -46.41 -1.19
CA ALA A 14 5.33 -45.11 -1.68
C ALA A 14 5.45 -44.09 -0.55
N LEU A 15 6.50 -43.26 -0.57
CA LEU A 15 6.67 -42.15 0.35
C LEU A 15 5.89 -40.94 -0.18
N THR A 16 4.64 -40.77 0.26
CA THR A 16 3.86 -39.55 0.02
C THR A 16 4.35 -38.45 0.96
N LEU A 17 5.15 -37.52 0.42
CA LEU A 17 5.55 -36.30 1.12
C LEU A 17 4.42 -35.25 0.96
N ALA A 18 3.54 -35.16 1.93
CA ALA A 18 2.56 -34.08 2.00
C ALA A 18 3.26 -32.80 2.51
N LEU A 19 3.63 -31.90 1.60
CA LEU A 19 4.08 -30.55 1.98
C LEU A 19 2.85 -29.67 2.20
N SER A 20 2.60 -29.29 3.45
CA SER A 20 1.64 -28.24 3.79
C SER A 20 2.15 -26.89 3.27
N LEU A 21 1.46 -26.32 2.29
CA LEU A 21 1.66 -24.96 1.81
C LEU A 21 1.16 -23.99 2.88
N SER A 22 2.06 -23.48 3.72
CA SER A 22 1.75 -22.30 4.53
C SER A 22 1.88 -21.05 3.66
N SER A 23 0.82 -20.70 2.93
CA SER A 23 0.68 -19.35 2.37
C SER A 23 0.47 -18.39 3.55
N THR A 24 1.54 -17.81 4.06
CA THR A 24 1.39 -16.70 5.01
C THR A 24 0.79 -15.54 4.22
N ALA A 25 -0.48 -15.18 4.47
CA ALA A 25 -1.15 -14.06 3.81
C ALA A 25 -0.40 -12.74 4.06
N SER A 26 -0.19 -11.95 3.00
CA SER A 26 0.31 -10.57 3.08
C SER A 26 -0.83 -9.63 3.48
N ALA A 27 -0.63 -8.31 3.40
CA ALA A 27 -1.73 -7.35 3.56
C ALA A 27 -2.89 -7.78 2.67
N ASP A 28 -4.10 -7.87 3.23
CA ASP A 28 -5.29 -8.17 2.43
C ASP A 28 -5.34 -7.19 1.26
N ALA A 29 -5.51 -7.71 0.05
CA ALA A 29 -5.63 -6.87 -1.12
C ALA A 29 -6.78 -5.89 -0.88
N LEU A 30 -6.49 -4.60 -0.99
CA LEU A 30 -7.46 -3.52 -0.80
C LEU A 30 -7.65 -2.86 -2.14
N THR A 31 -8.89 -2.64 -2.54
CA THR A 31 -9.26 -1.72 -3.62
C THR A 31 -10.39 -0.84 -3.10
N GLU A 32 -10.16 0.47 -3.06
CA GLU A 32 -11.08 1.45 -2.54
C GLU A 32 -11.28 2.59 -3.56
N ASN A 33 -12.54 2.78 -3.97
CA ASN A 33 -12.95 3.82 -4.95
C ASN A 33 -13.87 4.87 -4.30
N PHE A 34 -14.10 4.81 -2.99
CA PHE A 34 -14.86 5.79 -2.22
C PHE A 34 -16.30 6.01 -2.69
N ASP A 35 -16.92 4.98 -3.28
CA ASP A 35 -18.32 5.03 -3.77
C ASP A 35 -19.31 5.37 -2.65
N GLU A 36 -19.05 4.90 -1.44
CA GLU A 36 -19.84 5.16 -0.23
C GLU A 36 -19.15 6.19 0.70
N GLY A 37 -18.10 6.84 0.21
CA GLY A 37 -17.26 7.80 0.90
C GLY A 37 -16.27 7.23 1.89
N LEU A 38 -16.13 7.87 3.06
CA LEU A 38 -15.09 7.49 4.01
C LEU A 38 -15.28 6.03 4.45
N PRO A 39 -14.36 5.10 4.12
CA PRO A 39 -14.61 3.69 4.33
C PRO A 39 -14.58 3.33 5.82
N ALA A 40 -15.36 2.30 6.17
CA ALA A 40 -15.38 1.81 7.55
C ALA A 40 -13.99 1.34 8.00
N GLY A 41 -13.60 1.75 9.21
CA GLY A 41 -12.30 1.39 9.81
C GLY A 41 -11.14 2.34 9.44
N TRP A 42 -11.33 3.24 8.48
CA TRP A 42 -10.38 4.32 8.21
C TRP A 42 -10.55 5.42 9.26
N THR A 43 -9.45 6.06 9.63
CA THR A 43 -9.44 7.12 10.64
C THR A 43 -9.02 8.43 10.03
N VAL A 44 -9.75 9.49 10.35
CA VAL A 44 -9.45 10.86 9.93
C VAL A 44 -9.04 11.68 11.16
N ASN A 45 -7.91 12.37 11.09
CA ASN A 45 -7.43 13.22 12.18
C ASN A 45 -6.87 14.54 11.62
N ASN A 46 -7.49 15.65 12.00
CA ASN A 46 -7.04 16.99 11.62
C ASN A 46 -6.19 17.59 12.76
N LEU A 47 -4.88 17.65 12.55
CA LEU A 47 -3.92 18.30 13.46
C LEU A 47 -3.49 19.68 12.95
N SER A 48 -4.23 20.26 12.00
CA SER A 48 -3.94 21.59 11.47
C SER A 48 -3.95 22.64 12.57
N SER A 49 -3.08 23.64 12.45
CA SER A 49 -2.95 24.70 13.44
C SER A 49 -2.90 26.06 12.76
N PRO A 50 -3.88 26.96 12.99
CA PRO A 50 -5.16 26.70 13.67
C PRO A 50 -6.07 25.73 12.88
N ALA A 51 -6.83 24.88 13.57
CA ALA A 51 -7.70 23.91 12.91
C ALA A 51 -8.84 24.59 12.14
N GLY A 52 -9.23 24.00 11.00
CA GLY A 52 -10.31 24.45 10.15
C GLY A 52 -11.66 23.78 10.43
N SER A 53 -12.61 23.98 9.53
CA SER A 53 -13.99 23.44 9.62
C SER A 53 -14.16 22.07 8.96
N THR A 54 -13.16 21.61 8.20
CA THR A 54 -13.21 20.35 7.44
C THR A 54 -12.01 19.46 7.78
N SER A 55 -12.01 18.25 7.22
CA SER A 55 -10.90 17.30 7.27
C SER A 55 -10.82 16.58 5.91
N TRP A 56 -10.56 15.27 5.87
CA TRP A 56 -10.90 14.46 4.69
C TRP A 56 -12.43 14.28 4.59
N PHE A 57 -13.00 14.49 3.41
CA PHE A 57 -14.45 14.42 3.16
C PHE A 57 -14.76 13.88 1.75
N GLN A 58 -16.04 13.62 1.46
CA GLN A 58 -16.46 13.13 0.13
C GLN A 58 -16.21 14.14 -0.97
N GLY A 59 -15.83 13.66 -2.15
CA GLY A 59 -15.57 14.46 -3.33
C GLY A 59 -16.70 15.43 -3.69
N ASN A 60 -16.32 16.55 -4.31
CA ASN A 60 -17.22 17.59 -4.79
C ASN A 60 -17.16 17.69 -6.32
N PRO A 61 -18.16 17.15 -7.05
CA PRO A 61 -18.22 17.19 -8.52
C PRO A 61 -18.20 18.59 -9.13
N THR A 62 -18.50 19.64 -8.35
CA THR A 62 -18.41 21.01 -8.87
C THR A 62 -16.96 21.49 -9.04
N VAL A 63 -15.98 20.80 -8.43
CA VAL A 63 -14.54 21.07 -8.58
C VAL A 63 -13.97 20.19 -9.69
N PHE A 64 -14.13 18.87 -9.56
CA PHE A 64 -13.86 17.88 -10.61
C PHE A 64 -14.55 16.55 -10.30
N ASP A 65 -14.78 15.76 -11.35
CA ASP A 65 -15.31 14.40 -11.21
C ASP A 65 -14.24 13.41 -10.73
N ALA A 66 -14.69 12.34 -10.08
CA ALA A 66 -13.89 11.18 -9.68
C ALA A 66 -13.08 10.57 -10.83
N HIS A 67 -11.99 9.87 -10.50
CA HIS A 67 -11.24 9.08 -11.47
C HIS A 67 -12.03 7.82 -11.85
N GLN A 68 -12.69 7.19 -10.87
CA GLN A 68 -13.52 6.01 -11.07
C GLN A 68 -14.80 6.09 -10.21
N GLY A 69 -15.90 5.53 -10.70
CA GLY A 69 -17.18 5.49 -9.96
C GLY A 69 -18.12 6.64 -10.31
N ALA A 70 -18.98 7.02 -9.37
CA ALA A 70 -19.84 8.19 -9.50
C ALA A 70 -18.99 9.48 -9.44
N ALA A 71 -19.53 10.60 -9.92
CA ALA A 71 -18.79 11.86 -10.00
C ALA A 71 -18.17 12.32 -8.66
N ASN A 72 -18.76 11.95 -7.52
CA ASN A 72 -18.26 12.27 -6.19
C ASN A 72 -17.50 11.12 -5.51
N SER A 73 -17.28 9.97 -6.17
CA SER A 73 -16.60 8.76 -5.66
C SER A 73 -15.09 8.99 -5.51
N TYR A 74 -14.69 9.90 -4.65
CA TYR A 74 -13.30 10.13 -4.26
C TYR A 74 -13.27 10.81 -2.89
N LEU A 75 -12.13 10.78 -2.19
CA LEU A 75 -11.96 11.58 -0.98
C LEU A 75 -11.18 12.86 -1.28
N ALA A 76 -11.57 13.94 -0.63
CA ALA A 76 -11.00 15.26 -0.81
C ALA A 76 -10.49 15.87 0.50
N ALA A 77 -9.49 16.74 0.36
CA ALA A 77 -9.01 17.64 1.40
C ALA A 77 -8.80 19.03 0.77
N ASN A 78 -8.92 20.10 1.55
CA ASN A 78 -8.82 21.45 1.02
C ASN A 78 -8.30 22.46 2.07
N PHE A 79 -8.14 23.70 1.65
CA PHE A 79 -7.73 24.82 2.49
C PHE A 79 -8.57 24.99 3.77
N ASN A 80 -9.85 24.58 3.79
CA ASN A 80 -10.69 24.63 4.99
C ASN A 80 -10.33 23.58 6.05
N ASN A 81 -9.30 22.76 5.83
CA ASN A 81 -8.69 21.92 6.86
C ASN A 81 -7.96 22.78 7.91
N GLY A 82 -7.47 23.96 7.53
CA GLY A 82 -6.96 24.98 8.45
C GLY A 82 -7.94 26.16 8.60
N SER A 83 -7.65 27.08 9.50
CA SER A 83 -8.34 28.37 9.57
C SER A 83 -7.36 29.55 9.57
N SER A 84 -7.78 30.69 9.03
CA SER A 84 -6.90 31.83 8.74
C SER A 84 -5.68 31.40 7.90
N VAL A 85 -4.47 31.82 8.28
CA VAL A 85 -3.23 31.20 7.83
C VAL A 85 -2.93 30.05 8.77
N SER A 86 -2.70 28.85 8.24
CA SER A 86 -2.56 27.62 9.00
C SER A 86 -1.46 26.73 8.44
N ASP A 87 -0.77 26.04 9.34
CA ASP A 87 -0.05 24.81 8.99
C ASP A 87 -1.07 23.67 8.93
N ILE A 88 -1.52 23.34 7.72
CA ILE A 88 -2.45 22.24 7.48
C ILE A 88 -1.71 20.92 7.67
N SER A 89 -2.28 20.04 8.48
CA SER A 89 -1.79 18.67 8.68
C SER A 89 -2.96 17.74 8.97
N THR A 90 -3.57 17.23 7.91
CA THR A 90 -4.76 16.38 7.99
C THR A 90 -4.48 14.97 7.52
N TRP A 91 -4.76 14.00 8.37
CA TRP A 91 -4.43 12.59 8.17
C TRP A 91 -5.65 11.77 7.79
N LEU A 92 -5.48 10.89 6.82
CA LEU A 92 -6.37 9.79 6.48
C LEU A 92 -5.59 8.48 6.64
N ILE A 93 -5.98 7.69 7.64
CA ILE A 93 -5.24 6.53 8.12
C ILE A 93 -6.02 5.28 7.76
N LEU A 94 -5.36 4.37 7.04
CA LEU A 94 -5.93 3.08 6.68
C LEU A 94 -5.93 2.14 7.90
N PRO A 95 -6.81 1.12 7.92
CA PRO A 95 -6.80 0.11 8.98
C PRO A 95 -5.44 -0.55 9.15
N THR A 96 -5.12 -0.92 10.40
CA THR A 96 -3.94 -1.74 10.69
C THR A 96 -4.02 -3.07 9.94
N SER A 97 -2.93 -3.44 9.26
CA SER A 97 -2.81 -4.71 8.53
C SER A 97 -1.39 -5.27 8.68
N THR A 98 -1.12 -6.42 8.07
CA THR A 98 0.22 -7.04 8.05
C THR A 98 0.91 -6.74 6.73
N TYR A 99 2.01 -6.00 6.75
CA TYR A 99 2.74 -5.59 5.55
C TYR A 99 4.08 -6.30 5.41
N ARG A 100 4.59 -6.40 4.18
CA ARG A 100 5.87 -7.02 3.82
C ARG A 100 6.64 -6.19 2.81
N ASN A 101 7.94 -6.44 2.72
CA ASN A 101 8.75 -5.92 1.62
C ASN A 101 8.18 -6.40 0.29
N GLY A 102 7.98 -5.46 -0.64
CA GLY A 102 7.39 -5.69 -1.96
C GLY A 102 5.88 -5.40 -2.04
N ASP A 103 5.16 -5.31 -0.91
CA ASP A 103 3.78 -4.84 -0.93
C ASP A 103 3.75 -3.42 -1.52
N THR A 104 2.76 -3.13 -2.36
CA THR A 104 2.68 -1.88 -3.11
C THR A 104 1.36 -1.19 -2.82
N LEU A 105 1.43 0.10 -2.46
CA LEU A 105 0.29 1.01 -2.42
C LEU A 105 0.30 1.85 -3.71
N SER A 106 -0.83 1.91 -4.40
CA SER A 106 -1.04 2.82 -5.52
C SER A 106 -2.35 3.58 -5.36
N PHE A 107 -2.41 4.79 -5.91
CA PHE A 107 -3.58 5.66 -5.83
C PHE A 107 -3.48 6.73 -6.93
N PHE A 108 -4.61 7.36 -7.25
CA PHE A 108 -4.66 8.53 -8.11
C PHE A 108 -4.84 9.78 -7.27
N THR A 109 -4.22 10.88 -7.67
CA THR A 109 -4.49 12.18 -7.07
C THR A 109 -4.45 13.29 -8.10
N ARG A 110 -5.19 14.37 -7.82
CA ARG A 110 -5.14 15.63 -8.56
C ARG A 110 -5.50 16.82 -7.66
N THR A 111 -5.15 18.01 -8.11
CA THR A 111 -5.72 19.29 -7.67
C THR A 111 -6.63 19.85 -8.78
N GLU A 112 -7.16 21.06 -8.56
CA GLU A 112 -7.93 21.82 -9.56
C GLU A 112 -7.05 22.25 -10.75
N ASP A 113 -7.67 22.43 -11.92
CA ASP A 113 -6.99 22.96 -13.10
C ASP A 113 -6.54 24.41 -12.85
N MET A 114 -5.34 24.77 -13.33
CA MET A 114 -4.74 26.10 -13.13
C MET A 114 -4.67 26.52 -11.65
N SER A 115 -4.34 25.59 -10.75
CA SER A 115 -4.27 25.88 -9.31
C SER A 115 -3.02 26.72 -9.00
N PHE A 116 -3.24 27.97 -8.59
CA PHE A 116 -2.18 28.89 -8.14
C PHE A 116 -1.84 28.77 -6.64
N PHE A 117 -2.50 27.86 -5.92
CA PHE A 117 -2.24 27.60 -4.51
C PHE A 117 -1.67 26.19 -4.38
N PRO A 118 -0.34 26.05 -4.25
CA PRO A 118 0.31 24.74 -4.24
C PRO A 118 -0.20 23.85 -3.11
N ASP A 119 -0.47 22.61 -3.46
CA ASP A 119 -0.83 21.53 -2.54
C ASP A 119 0.34 20.57 -2.31
N ASN A 120 0.33 19.84 -1.19
CA ASN A 120 1.27 18.76 -0.90
C ASN A 120 0.56 17.59 -0.21
N LEU A 121 0.93 16.38 -0.64
CA LEU A 121 0.43 15.13 -0.08
C LEU A 121 1.59 14.20 0.26
N GLU A 122 1.63 13.71 1.49
CA GLU A 122 2.56 12.66 1.90
C GLU A 122 1.85 11.31 2.00
N VAL A 123 2.59 10.24 1.67
CA VAL A 123 2.25 8.87 2.05
C VAL A 123 3.23 8.43 3.12
N ARG A 124 2.71 7.97 4.25
CA ARG A 124 3.51 7.57 5.41
C ARG A 124 3.11 6.18 5.91
N PHE A 125 4.06 5.54 6.59
CA PHE A 125 3.90 4.21 7.15
C PHE A 125 4.25 4.19 8.64
N SER A 126 3.42 3.50 9.42
CA SER A 126 3.67 3.14 10.81
C SER A 126 4.02 1.67 10.90
N ASN A 127 5.18 1.37 11.51
CA ASN A 127 5.68 0.00 11.72
C ASN A 127 5.11 -0.67 12.99
N VAL A 128 4.10 -0.05 13.60
CA VAL A 128 3.37 -0.59 14.76
C VAL A 128 1.85 -0.61 14.55
N GLY A 129 1.38 -0.01 13.45
CA GLY A 129 -0.04 0.17 13.15
C GLY A 129 -0.68 1.27 13.99
N GLY A 130 -2.01 1.22 14.09
CA GLY A 130 -2.81 2.17 14.86
C GLY A 130 -2.96 3.52 14.17
N THR A 131 -3.32 4.54 14.95
CA THR A 131 -3.74 5.87 14.46
C THR A 131 -3.00 7.01 15.14
N ASP A 132 -1.93 6.73 15.88
CA ASP A 132 -1.17 7.75 16.59
C ASP A 132 -0.28 8.53 15.62
N VAL A 133 -0.70 9.76 15.35
CA VAL A 133 -0.01 10.76 14.51
C VAL A 133 0.57 11.92 15.35
N GLY A 134 0.55 11.81 16.68
CA GLY A 134 0.97 12.87 17.59
C GLY A 134 -0.13 13.88 17.90
N ASN A 135 0.27 15.10 18.30
CA ASN A 135 -0.61 16.13 18.88
C ASN A 135 -0.38 17.55 18.34
N SER A 136 0.40 17.72 17.28
CA SER A 136 0.67 19.02 16.65
C SER A 136 0.71 18.92 15.12
N ALA A 137 0.58 20.05 14.44
CA ALA A 137 0.65 20.11 12.97
C ALA A 137 1.98 19.59 12.42
N GLY A 138 3.07 19.61 13.20
CA GLY A 138 4.37 19.08 12.80
C GLY A 138 4.62 17.63 13.21
N SER A 139 3.83 17.07 14.12
CA SER A 139 4.05 15.71 14.63
C SER A 139 3.60 14.65 13.63
N VAL A 140 4.26 13.48 13.69
CA VAL A 140 3.96 12.32 12.84
C VAL A 140 3.64 11.06 13.64
N GLY A 141 3.75 11.12 14.97
CA GLY A 141 3.55 9.98 15.87
C GLY A 141 4.31 8.73 15.40
N THR A 142 3.56 7.65 15.19
CA THR A 142 4.09 6.35 14.75
C THR A 142 4.35 6.27 13.24
N PHE A 143 3.84 7.23 12.45
CA PHE A 143 3.98 7.30 10.98
C PHE A 143 5.30 7.97 10.54
N SER A 144 6.40 7.53 11.14
CA SER A 144 7.73 8.13 10.97
C SER A 144 8.39 7.80 9.63
N THR A 145 7.98 6.73 8.95
CA THR A 145 8.49 6.37 7.62
C THR A 145 7.74 7.16 6.54
N LEU A 146 8.42 8.09 5.88
CA LEU A 146 7.92 8.75 4.67
C LEU A 146 8.18 7.87 3.44
N LEU A 147 7.12 7.51 2.72
CA LEU A 147 7.20 6.68 1.51
C LEU A 147 7.19 7.50 0.22
N LEU A 148 6.38 8.57 0.20
CA LEU A 148 6.24 9.46 -0.94
C LEU A 148 5.83 10.85 -0.46
N SER A 149 6.27 11.89 -1.17
CA SER A 149 5.72 13.23 -1.06
C SER A 149 5.46 13.78 -2.46
N VAL A 150 4.22 14.17 -2.73
CA VAL A 150 3.80 14.84 -3.95
C VAL A 150 3.94 16.33 -3.74
N ASN A 151 4.67 17.00 -4.63
CA ASN A 151 5.00 18.43 -4.56
C ASN A 151 5.65 18.85 -3.21
N PRO A 152 6.78 18.23 -2.78
CA PRO A 152 7.43 18.49 -1.48
C PRO A 152 7.86 19.94 -1.25
N SER A 153 8.11 20.69 -2.33
CA SER A 153 8.55 22.08 -2.27
C SER A 153 7.42 23.11 -2.37
N LEU A 154 6.15 22.66 -2.41
CA LEU A 154 4.99 23.53 -2.68
C LEU A 154 5.22 24.41 -3.91
N GLY A 155 5.70 23.80 -5.00
CA GLY A 155 5.91 24.50 -6.27
C GLY A 155 4.58 24.76 -6.97
N LEU A 156 4.46 25.93 -7.59
CA LEU A 156 3.37 26.24 -8.52
C LEU A 156 3.35 25.21 -9.65
N PHE A 157 2.18 24.65 -9.93
CA PHE A 157 1.98 23.57 -10.91
C PHE A 157 2.78 22.28 -10.62
N GLY A 158 3.28 22.11 -9.39
CA GLY A 158 4.02 20.94 -8.97
C GLY A 158 3.13 19.77 -8.52
N TYR A 159 1.87 20.05 -8.15
CA TYR A 159 0.86 19.03 -7.88
C TYR A 159 0.10 18.71 -9.19
N PRO A 160 -0.22 17.45 -9.50
CA PRO A 160 -0.90 17.08 -10.74
C PRO A 160 -2.28 17.73 -10.86
N GLU A 161 -2.57 18.34 -12.01
CA GLU A 161 -3.89 18.94 -12.30
C GLU A 161 -4.85 17.95 -12.99
N THR A 162 -4.36 16.80 -13.43
CA THR A 162 -5.20 15.69 -13.93
C THR A 162 -4.95 14.46 -13.08
N TRP A 163 -5.93 13.56 -13.02
CA TRP A 163 -5.81 12.31 -12.25
C TRP A 163 -4.54 11.56 -12.63
N THR A 164 -3.56 11.57 -11.73
CA THR A 164 -2.23 11.01 -11.95
C THR A 164 -1.98 9.91 -10.93
N GLN A 165 -1.57 8.74 -11.43
CA GLN A 165 -1.27 7.61 -10.56
C GLN A 165 0.10 7.76 -9.90
N TYR A 166 0.15 7.50 -8.60
CA TYR A 166 1.37 7.29 -7.83
C TYR A 166 1.40 5.88 -7.28
N SER A 167 2.60 5.35 -7.06
CA SER A 167 2.83 4.02 -6.52
C SER A 167 4.07 4.01 -5.63
N VAL A 168 3.98 3.32 -4.50
CA VAL A 168 5.08 3.13 -3.55
C VAL A 168 5.17 1.66 -3.17
N THR A 169 6.39 1.12 -3.19
CA THR A 169 6.67 -0.24 -2.74
C THR A 169 7.31 -0.20 -1.35
N LEU A 170 6.74 -0.94 -0.41
CA LEU A 170 7.29 -1.09 0.93
C LEU A 170 8.61 -1.84 0.88
N SER A 171 9.61 -1.34 1.60
CA SER A 171 10.93 -1.93 1.72
C SER A 171 11.52 -1.61 3.10
N GLY A 172 12.61 -2.30 3.48
CA GLY A 172 13.29 -2.06 4.75
C GLY A 172 12.66 -2.69 5.98
N LEU A 173 11.60 -3.50 5.83
CA LEU A 173 11.01 -4.27 6.93
C LEU A 173 11.89 -5.50 7.25
N SER A 174 12.09 -5.79 8.53
CA SER A 174 12.88 -6.96 8.96
C SER A 174 12.12 -8.29 8.78
N ASN A 175 10.80 -8.24 8.88
CA ASN A 175 9.88 -9.37 8.68
C ASN A 175 8.48 -8.84 8.31
N ALA A 176 7.50 -9.75 8.19
CA ALA A 176 6.10 -9.35 8.10
C ALA A 176 5.73 -8.52 9.33
N THR A 177 5.28 -7.29 9.11
CA THR A 177 5.11 -6.29 10.15
C THR A 177 3.66 -5.84 10.25
N THR A 178 3.10 -5.86 11.45
CA THR A 178 1.85 -5.16 11.75
C THR A 178 2.08 -3.67 11.60
N GLY A 179 1.39 -3.04 10.66
CA GLY A 179 1.57 -1.65 10.31
C GLY A 179 0.30 -0.96 9.85
N ALA A 180 0.39 0.33 9.55
CA ALA A 180 -0.69 1.12 8.96
C ALA A 180 -0.10 2.10 7.95
N LEU A 181 -0.83 2.33 6.87
CA LEU A 181 -0.52 3.36 5.87
C LEU A 181 -1.40 4.59 6.12
N ALA A 182 -0.88 5.77 5.80
CA ALA A 182 -1.65 7.00 5.88
C ALA A 182 -1.31 7.96 4.75
N PHE A 183 -2.34 8.68 4.32
CA PHE A 183 -2.21 9.90 3.53
C PHE A 183 -2.22 11.09 4.46
N ARG A 184 -1.33 12.05 4.25
CA ARG A 184 -1.30 13.29 5.01
C ARG A 184 -1.28 14.47 4.06
N TYR A 185 -2.35 15.26 4.09
CA TYR A 185 -2.39 16.57 3.45
C TYR A 185 -1.62 17.54 4.35
N LEU A 186 -0.43 17.96 3.92
CA LEU A 186 0.52 18.75 4.71
C LEU A 186 0.87 20.02 3.95
N VAL A 187 0.33 21.17 4.35
CA VAL A 187 0.56 22.43 3.64
C VAL A 187 0.84 23.55 4.64
N GLY A 188 2.08 24.04 4.65
CA GLY A 188 2.45 25.23 5.40
C GLY A 188 1.98 26.51 4.69
N ASP A 189 1.73 27.57 5.45
CA ASP A 189 1.10 28.81 4.92
C ASP A 189 -0.17 28.52 4.10
N GLY A 190 -0.93 27.52 4.56
CA GLY A 190 -2.22 27.14 3.99
C GLY A 190 -3.37 27.83 4.71
N GLY A 191 -4.58 27.30 4.54
CA GLY A 191 -5.79 27.85 5.12
C GLY A 191 -6.44 28.91 4.24
N PRO A 192 -7.67 29.37 4.58
CA PRO A 192 -8.42 30.33 3.75
C PRO A 192 -7.70 31.66 3.48
N ASN A 193 -6.73 32.05 4.32
CA ASN A 193 -5.96 33.28 4.15
C ASN A 193 -4.48 33.03 3.83
N GLY A 194 -4.07 31.77 3.64
CA GLY A 194 -2.70 31.38 3.31
C GLY A 194 -2.38 31.58 1.83
N ASN A 195 -1.08 31.52 1.50
CA ASN A 195 -0.62 31.57 0.11
C ASN A 195 -0.63 30.20 -0.59
N ASN A 196 -0.78 29.11 0.16
CA ASN A 196 -0.84 27.73 -0.33
C ASN A 196 -2.19 27.08 0.00
N SER A 197 -2.35 25.81 -0.38
CA SER A 197 -3.56 24.97 -0.23
C SER A 197 -4.74 25.38 -1.10
N ASN A 198 -5.17 24.47 -1.98
CA ASN A 198 -6.43 24.58 -2.70
C ASN A 198 -7.35 23.42 -2.32
N PHE A 199 -7.51 22.46 -3.23
CA PHE A 199 -8.40 21.33 -3.12
C PHE A 199 -7.72 20.15 -3.81
N ILE A 200 -7.50 19.06 -3.08
CA ILE A 200 -6.97 17.82 -3.64
C ILE A 200 -7.99 16.70 -3.55
N GLY A 201 -7.93 15.77 -4.49
CA GLY A 201 -8.66 14.52 -4.48
C GLY A 201 -7.71 13.32 -4.45
N ILE A 202 -8.10 12.25 -3.78
CA ILE A 202 -7.50 10.92 -3.92
C ILE A 202 -8.59 9.92 -4.30
N ASP A 203 -8.23 8.99 -5.19
CA ASP A 203 -9.15 7.98 -5.70
C ASP A 203 -8.39 6.69 -6.06
N THR A 204 -9.13 5.58 -6.20
CA THR A 204 -8.66 4.28 -6.67
C THR A 204 -7.45 3.82 -5.87
N VAL A 205 -7.60 3.83 -4.54
CA VAL A 205 -6.56 3.39 -3.61
C VAL A 205 -6.49 1.88 -3.64
N ASN A 206 -5.31 1.35 -3.97
CA ASN A 206 -5.11 -0.07 -4.11
C ASN A 206 -3.85 -0.52 -3.37
N ILE A 207 -3.97 -1.58 -2.56
CA ILE A 207 -2.85 -2.27 -1.92
C ILE A 207 -2.75 -3.67 -2.53
N THR A 208 -1.62 -3.97 -3.15
CA THR A 208 -1.31 -5.30 -3.66
C THR A 208 -0.18 -5.90 -2.86
N SER A 209 -0.42 -7.12 -2.39
CA SER A 209 0.62 -7.93 -1.77
C SER A 209 1.74 -8.24 -2.77
N ALA A 210 3.00 -8.17 -2.35
CA ALA A 210 4.03 -8.90 -3.07
C ALA A 210 3.69 -10.38 -2.99
N VAL A 211 3.48 -11.01 -4.14
CA VAL A 211 3.46 -12.47 -4.23
C VAL A 211 4.85 -12.89 -3.73
N PRO A 212 4.96 -13.61 -2.59
CA PRO A 212 6.25 -14.19 -2.25
C PRO A 212 6.63 -15.04 -3.47
N GLU A 213 7.90 -15.19 -3.83
CA GLU A 213 8.26 -16.19 -4.85
C GLU A 213 8.59 -17.54 -4.17
N PRO A 214 7.63 -18.37 -3.68
CA PRO A 214 7.92 -19.79 -3.45
C PRO A 214 8.22 -20.50 -4.77
N GLY A 215 7.68 -20.00 -5.89
CA GLY A 215 7.71 -20.67 -7.19
C GLY A 215 9.11 -20.78 -7.80
N THR A 216 9.87 -19.70 -7.89
CA THR A 216 11.12 -19.70 -8.68
C THR A 216 12.19 -20.60 -8.06
N TYR A 217 12.37 -20.53 -6.74
CA TYR A 217 13.35 -21.38 -6.05
C TYR A 217 12.89 -22.84 -5.93
N MET A 218 11.59 -23.11 -5.76
CA MET A 218 11.09 -24.49 -5.79
C MET A 218 11.11 -25.07 -7.20
N MET A 219 10.78 -24.32 -8.25
CA MET A 219 10.86 -24.75 -9.65
C MET A 219 12.31 -24.96 -10.08
N LEU A 220 13.23 -24.09 -9.64
CA LEU A 220 14.66 -24.28 -9.82
C LEU A 220 15.16 -25.51 -9.03
N GLY A 221 14.73 -25.67 -7.78
CA GLY A 221 15.07 -26.82 -6.93
C GLY A 221 14.53 -28.15 -7.47
N MET A 222 13.29 -28.16 -7.99
CA MET A 222 12.68 -29.30 -8.67
C MET A 222 13.37 -29.59 -10.00
N GLY A 223 13.69 -28.56 -10.79
CA GLY A 223 14.43 -28.69 -12.04
C GLY A 223 15.83 -29.28 -11.83
N LEU A 224 16.57 -28.77 -10.84
CA LEU A 224 17.90 -29.28 -10.48
C LEU A 224 17.82 -30.68 -9.86
N GLY A 225 16.82 -30.95 -9.02
CA GLY A 225 16.56 -32.27 -8.44
C GLY A 225 16.23 -33.32 -9.50
N MET A 226 15.42 -32.97 -10.50
CA MET A 226 15.07 -33.83 -11.62
C MET A 226 16.28 -34.12 -12.52
N LEU A 227 17.12 -33.12 -12.79
CA LEU A 227 18.40 -33.29 -13.51
C LEU A 227 19.37 -34.21 -12.75
N GLY A 228 19.47 -34.04 -11.43
CA GLY A 228 20.24 -34.92 -10.55
C GLY A 228 19.77 -36.37 -10.62
N PHE A 229 18.45 -36.60 -10.53
CA PHE A 229 17.84 -37.93 -10.61
C PHE A 229 18.06 -38.60 -11.99
N LEU A 230 17.89 -37.85 -13.09
CA LEU A 230 18.14 -38.35 -14.45
C LEU A 230 19.60 -38.75 -14.65
N ARG A 231 20.55 -37.98 -14.10
CA ARG A 231 21.99 -38.30 -14.17
C ARG A 231 22.34 -39.56 -13.39
N MET A 232 21.71 -39.78 -12.23
CA MET A 232 21.90 -41.03 -11.45
C MET A 232 21.33 -42.25 -12.20
N ARG A 233 20.20 -42.09 -12.88
CA ARG A 233 19.58 -43.16 -13.70
C ARG A 233 20.48 -43.60 -14.86
N LYS A 234 21.09 -42.64 -15.57
CA LYS A 234 22.05 -42.95 -16.66
C LYS A 234 23.29 -43.70 -16.17
N ARG A 235 23.84 -43.33 -15.00
CA ARG A 235 25.02 -44.02 -14.42
C ARG A 235 24.72 -45.48 -14.04
N LYS A 236 23.51 -45.78 -13.58
CA LYS A 236 23.09 -47.15 -13.25
C LYS A 236 22.81 -48.03 -14.48
N GLN A 237 22.66 -47.46 -15.67
CA GLN A 237 22.46 -48.21 -16.91
C GLN A 237 23.78 -48.50 -17.66
N GLN A 238 24.90 -47.93 -17.19
CA GLN A 238 26.23 -48.07 -17.79
C GLN A 238 27.20 -48.89 -16.93
N ALA A 239 26.73 -49.46 -15.83
CA ALA A 239 27.44 -50.40 -14.95
C ALA A 239 26.69 -51.73 -14.95
#